data_AF-A0A939ZLE2-F1
#
_entry.id   AF-A0A939ZLE2-F1
#
_cell.length_a   1.000
_cell.length_b   1.000
_cell.length_c   1.000
_cell.angle_alpha   90.00
_cell.angle_beta   90.00
_cell.angle_gamma   90.00
#
_symmetry.space_group_name_H-M   'P 1'
#
loop_
_entity.id
_entity.type
_entity.pdbx_description
1 polymer ?
#
loop_
_entity_poly.entity_id
_entity_poly.type
_entity_poly.pdbx_seq_one_letter_code
_entity_poly.pdbx_strand_id
1 'polypeptide(L)'
;MNATVTNFKATSYQGNYEAVDGDIKVAGEFSTNPDKDITNFSGTVTDDDNPIGSFNAYWNGNKLRYNISNADIEDFATVASAIAAAKTAVEAQIEEQ
;
A
#
# COMPACT_ATOMS: atom_id res chain seq x y z
N MET A 1 -40.91 -20.24 10.60
CA MET A 1 -39.69 -20.33 9.76
C MET A 1 -38.68 -19.38 10.37
N ASN A 2 -37.63 -19.90 11.00
CA ASN A 2 -36.58 -19.06 11.59
C ASN A 2 -35.61 -18.69 10.47
N ALA A 3 -35.58 -17.41 10.10
CA ALA A 3 -34.57 -16.89 9.19
C ALA A 3 -33.24 -16.80 9.96
N THR A 4 -32.28 -17.63 9.58
CA THR A 4 -30.89 -17.50 10.03
C THR A 4 -30.33 -16.24 9.39
N VAL A 5 -30.22 -15.16 10.16
CA VAL A 5 -29.42 -13.98 9.77
C VAL A 5 -27.98 -14.44 9.75
N THR A 6 -27.43 -14.60 8.55
CA THR A 6 -26.01 -14.88 8.37
C THR A 6 -25.28 -13.54 8.54
N ASN A 7 -24.52 -13.39 9.62
CA ASN A 7 -23.70 -12.19 9.85
C ASN A 7 -22.68 -12.05 8.70
N PHE A 8 -22.98 -11.21 7.71
CA PHE A 8 -21.99 -10.75 6.75
C PHE A 8 -21.06 -9.76 7.46
N LYS A 9 -19.88 -10.21 7.88
CA LYS A 9 -18.74 -9.31 8.12
C LYS A 9 -17.70 -9.54 7.02
N ALA A 10 -18.02 -9.05 5.83
CA ALA A 10 -17.01 -8.78 4.82
C ALA A 10 -16.55 -7.34 5.03
N THR A 11 -15.74 -7.09 6.07
CA THR A 11 -15.18 -5.76 6.29
C THR A 11 -13.82 -5.69 5.59
N SER A 12 -13.83 -5.21 4.35
CA SER A 12 -12.65 -4.63 3.72
C SER A 12 -12.08 -3.54 4.64
N TYR A 13 -10.77 -3.53 4.83
CA TYR A 13 -10.09 -2.44 5.54
C TYR A 13 -9.59 -1.40 4.55
N GLN A 14 -9.66 -0.13 4.92
CA GLN A 14 -9.02 0.97 4.20
C GLN A 14 -8.25 1.78 5.22
N GLY A 15 -7.02 2.15 4.88
CA GLY A 15 -6.15 2.86 5.80
C GLY A 15 -5.15 3.73 5.08
N ASN A 16 -4.63 4.70 5.82
CA ASN A 16 -3.48 5.48 5.43
C ASN A 16 -2.25 4.88 6.10
N TYR A 17 -1.11 4.93 5.44
CA TYR A 17 0.15 4.49 5.99
C TYR A 17 1.22 5.55 5.81
N GLU A 18 2.22 5.47 6.69
CA GLU A 18 3.45 6.24 6.59
C GLU A 18 4.60 5.33 7.01
N ALA A 19 5.65 5.28 6.19
CA ALA A 19 6.90 4.59 6.48
C ALA A 19 8.05 5.58 6.29
N VAL A 20 9.01 5.57 7.22
CA VAL A 20 10.15 6.50 7.24
C VAL A 20 11.44 5.71 7.45
N ASP A 21 12.44 5.98 6.62
CA ASP A 21 13.80 5.45 6.73
C ASP A 21 14.81 6.57 6.43
N GLY A 22 15.38 7.16 7.48
CA GLY A 22 16.18 8.38 7.37
C GLY A 22 15.33 9.54 6.83
N ASP A 23 15.83 10.18 5.77
CA ASP A 23 15.17 11.31 5.10
C ASP A 23 14.13 10.85 4.06
N ILE A 24 14.09 9.54 3.77
CA ILE A 24 13.12 8.95 2.85
C ILE A 24 11.83 8.62 3.58
N LYS A 25 10.73 9.19 3.10
CA LYS A 25 9.39 8.94 3.59
C LYS A 25 8.48 8.45 2.49
N VAL A 26 7.62 7.49 2.82
CA VAL A 26 6.54 7.02 1.95
C VAL A 26 5.23 7.17 2.68
N ALA A 27 4.30 7.92 2.09
CA ALA A 27 2.96 8.07 2.62
C ALA A 27 1.92 7.76 1.54
N GLY A 28 0.80 7.17 1.95
CA GLY A 28 -0.22 6.75 1.00
C GLY A 28 -1.40 6.06 1.62
N GLU A 29 -2.13 5.35 0.77
CA GLU A 29 -3.37 4.68 1.07
C GLU A 29 -3.31 3.21 0.64
N PHE A 30 -4.00 2.35 1.39
CA PHE A 30 -4.18 0.95 1.04
C PHE A 30 -5.60 0.49 1.32
N SER A 31 -5.99 -0.58 0.65
CA SER A 31 -7.22 -1.30 0.96
C SER A 31 -7.03 -2.80 0.92
N THR A 32 -7.81 -3.53 1.71
CA THR A 32 -7.82 -5.00 1.73
C THR A 32 -9.20 -5.58 1.41
N ASN A 33 -9.22 -6.83 0.96
CA ASN A 33 -10.43 -7.65 0.95
C ASN A 33 -10.71 -8.21 2.37
N PRO A 34 -11.84 -8.91 2.59
CA PRO A 34 -12.11 -9.57 3.89
C PRO A 34 -11.11 -10.65 4.29
N ASP A 35 -10.38 -11.21 3.32
CA ASP A 35 -9.31 -12.19 3.54
C ASP A 35 -7.96 -11.53 3.87
N LYS A 36 -7.96 -10.21 4.08
CA LYS A 36 -6.79 -9.36 4.37
C LYS A 36 -5.77 -9.23 3.23
N ASP A 37 -6.08 -9.67 2.02
CA ASP A 37 -5.24 -9.42 0.85
C ASP A 37 -5.31 -7.95 0.44
N ILE A 38 -4.16 -7.35 0.16
CA ILE A 38 -4.05 -5.99 -0.37
C ILE A 38 -4.69 -5.95 -1.76
N THR A 39 -5.71 -5.10 -1.92
CA THR A 39 -6.44 -4.86 -3.18
C THR A 39 -6.10 -3.53 -3.84
N ASN A 40 -5.63 -2.56 -3.06
CA ASN A 40 -5.08 -1.29 -3.51
C ASN A 40 -3.87 -0.93 -2.64
N PHE A 41 -2.84 -0.33 -3.24
CA PHE A 41 -1.66 0.16 -2.54
C PHE A 41 -1.01 1.26 -3.37
N SER A 42 -1.06 2.49 -2.89
CA SER A 42 -0.56 3.65 -3.60
C SER A 42 0.05 4.65 -2.67
N GLY A 43 1.06 5.38 -3.12
CA GLY A 43 1.67 6.42 -2.32
C GLY A 43 2.67 7.27 -3.08
N THR A 44 3.23 8.21 -2.34
CA THR A 44 4.29 9.12 -2.77
C THR A 44 5.52 8.88 -1.93
N VAL A 45 6.67 8.81 -2.58
CA VAL A 45 7.99 8.77 -1.96
C VAL A 45 8.55 10.19 -1.96
N THR A 46 8.99 10.64 -0.79
CA THR A 46 9.61 11.95 -0.58
C THR A 46 10.99 11.80 0.02
N ASP A 47 11.93 12.66 -0.38
CA ASP A 47 13.25 12.83 0.21
C ASP A 47 13.37 14.30 0.69
N ASP A 48 13.60 14.51 1.98
CA ASP A 48 13.56 15.85 2.61
C ASP A 48 12.29 16.65 2.22
N ASP A 49 11.12 15.98 2.31
CA ASP A 49 9.79 16.49 1.89
C ASP A 49 9.63 16.79 0.38
N ASN A 50 10.64 16.53 -0.46
CA ASN A 50 10.53 16.68 -1.91
C ASN A 50 10.05 15.37 -2.56
N PRO A 51 8.97 15.38 -3.36
CA PRO A 51 8.53 14.17 -4.07
C PRO A 51 9.58 13.69 -5.08
N ILE A 52 10.09 12.48 -4.88
CA ILE A 52 11.06 11.82 -5.77
C ILE A 52 10.46 10.62 -6.52
N GLY A 53 9.20 10.30 -6.25
CA GLY A 53 8.48 9.23 -6.95
C GLY A 53 7.08 9.03 -6.41
N SER A 54 6.25 8.39 -7.21
CA SER A 54 4.93 7.92 -6.78
C SER A 54 4.65 6.55 -7.37
N PHE A 55 3.73 5.82 -6.74
CA PHE A 55 3.34 4.52 -7.24
C PHE A 55 1.87 4.24 -7.00
N ASN A 56 1.32 3.39 -7.87
CA ASN A 56 -0.03 2.88 -7.70
C ASN A 56 -0.09 1.41 -8.12
N ALA A 57 -0.73 0.60 -7.28
CA ALA A 57 -0.98 -0.79 -7.52
C ALA A 57 -2.17 -1.02 -8.43
N TYR A 58 -2.11 -2.08 -9.23
CA TYR A 58 -3.23 -2.53 -10.04
C TYR A 58 -3.19 -4.04 -10.20
N TRP A 59 -4.37 -4.63 -10.37
CA TRP A 59 -4.50 -6.04 -10.65
C TRP A 59 -4.15 -6.35 -12.11
N ASN A 60 -3.21 -7.27 -12.31
CA ASN A 60 -2.91 -7.84 -13.61
C ASN A 60 -3.06 -9.36 -13.50
N GLY A 61 -4.27 -9.84 -13.81
CA GLY A 61 -4.69 -11.21 -13.47
C GLY A 61 -4.72 -11.39 -11.96
N ASN A 62 -4.10 -12.46 -11.47
CA ASN A 62 -4.06 -12.81 -10.04
C ASN A 62 -2.85 -12.22 -9.29
N LYS A 63 -2.17 -11.24 -9.89
CA LYS A 63 -1.00 -10.58 -9.28
C LYS A 63 -1.24 -9.08 -9.17
N LEU A 64 -0.99 -8.54 -8.00
CA LEU A 64 -0.89 -7.10 -7.80
C LEU A 64 0.47 -6.63 -8.36
N ARG A 65 0.43 -5.64 -9.25
CA ARG A 65 1.62 -5.01 -9.85
C ARG A 65 1.62 -3.53 -9.53
N TYR A 66 2.79 -2.90 -9.59
CA TYR A 66 2.96 -1.47 -9.34
C TYR A 66 3.39 -0.76 -10.63
N ASN A 67 2.79 0.40 -10.89
CA ASN A 67 3.38 1.41 -11.75
C ASN A 67 4.12 2.39 -10.85
N ILE A 68 5.37 2.71 -11.21
CA ILE A 68 6.13 3.80 -10.60
C ILE A 68 6.11 4.96 -11.59
N SER A 69 5.78 6.16 -11.12
CA SER A 69 5.67 7.39 -11.90
C SER A 69 6.42 8.52 -11.22
N ASN A 70 6.78 9.55 -12.01
CA ASN A 70 7.48 10.75 -11.52
C ASN A 70 8.75 10.45 -10.73
N ALA A 71 9.44 9.36 -11.06
CA ALA A 71 10.72 9.01 -10.47
C ALA A 71 11.84 9.33 -11.45
N ASP A 72 12.83 10.07 -10.98
CA ASP A 72 14.06 10.28 -11.73
C ASP A 72 14.85 8.97 -11.81
N ILE A 73 15.60 8.81 -12.90
CA ILE A 73 16.35 7.57 -13.16
C ILE A 73 17.41 7.31 -12.08
N GLU A 74 17.95 8.39 -11.50
CA GLU A 74 18.96 8.34 -10.44
C GLU A 74 18.35 7.86 -9.11
N ASP A 75 17.08 8.20 -8.85
CA ASP A 75 16.37 7.86 -7.62
C ASP A 75 15.55 6.57 -7.71
N PHE A 76 15.47 5.96 -8.89
CA PHE A 76 14.62 4.80 -9.14
C PHE A 76 14.87 3.65 -8.15
N ALA A 77 16.14 3.39 -7.82
CA ALA A 77 16.51 2.36 -6.85
C ALA A 77 15.99 2.69 -5.44
N THR A 78 16.16 3.94 -5.00
CA THR A 78 15.68 4.45 -3.71
C THR A 78 14.16 4.38 -3.62
N VAL A 79 13.46 4.82 -4.67
CA VAL A 79 12.00 4.73 -4.78
C VAL A 79 11.54 3.27 -4.68
N ALA A 80 12.17 2.37 -5.42
CA ALA A 80 11.82 0.95 -5.39
C ALA A 80 12.02 0.32 -4.01
N SER A 81 13.13 0.63 -3.31
CA SER A 81 13.36 0.15 -1.94
C SER A 81 12.36 0.73 -0.94
N ALA A 82 12.04 2.02 -1.06
CA ALA A 82 11.10 2.69 -0.17
C ALA A 82 9.69 2.09 -0.30
N ILE A 83 9.26 1.76 -1.52
CA ILE A 83 7.98 1.07 -1.78
C ILE A 83 7.96 -0.31 -1.12
N ALA A 84 9.06 -1.06 -1.15
CA ALA A 84 9.14 -2.37 -0.52
C ALA A 84 9.05 -2.27 1.02
N ALA A 85 9.70 -1.29 1.62
CA ALA A 85 9.60 -1.00 3.05
C ALA A 85 8.16 -0.59 3.44
N ALA A 86 7.54 0.29 2.66
CA ALA A 86 6.15 0.70 2.87
C ALA A 86 5.17 -0.47 2.78
N LYS A 87 5.36 -1.37 1.81
CA LYS A 87 4.54 -2.59 1.71
C LYS A 87 4.65 -3.45 2.97
N THR A 88 5.87 -3.62 3.47
CA THR A 88 6.12 -4.40 4.69
C THR A 88 5.44 -3.76 5.91
N ALA A 89 5.48 -2.44 6.03
CA ALA A 89 4.79 -1.70 7.09
C ALA A 89 3.27 -1.86 7.00
N VAL A 90 2.69 -1.80 5.80
CA VAL A 90 1.25 -2.04 5.59
C VAL A 90 0.86 -3.47 5.93
N GLU A 91 1.66 -4.46 5.54
CA GLU A 91 1.40 -5.86 5.90
C GLU A 91 1.37 -6.06 7.42
N ALA A 92 2.29 -5.44 8.15
CA ALA A 92 2.26 -5.44 9.62
C ALA A 92 0.99 -4.77 10.19
N GLN A 93 0.57 -3.62 9.63
CA GLN A 93 -0.67 -2.94 10.06
C GLN A 93 -1.92 -3.81 9.83
N ILE A 94 -1.96 -4.60 8.75
CA ILE A 94 -3.07 -5.51 8.43
C ILE A 94 -3.12 -6.70 9.41
N GLU A 95 -1.96 -7.20 9.84
CA GLU A 95 -1.88 -8.28 10.83
C GLU A 95 -2.43 -7.87 12.20
N GLU A 96 -2.30 -6.59 12.57
CA GLU A 96 -2.78 -6.04 13.85
C GLU A 96 -4.30 -5.80 13.93
N GLN A 97 -5.04 -5.86 12.82
CA GLN A 97 -6.51 -5.69 12.77
C GLN A 97 -7.30 -6.98 13.05
#